data_AF-Q1RHS9-F1
#
_entry.id   AF-Q1RHS9-F1
#
_cell.length_a   1.000
_cell.length_b   1.000
_cell.length_c   1.000
_cell.angle_alpha   90.00
_cell.angle_beta   90.00
_cell.angle_gamma   90.00
#
_symmetry.space_group_name_H-M   'P 1'
#
loop_
_entity.id
_entity.type
_entity.pdbx_description
1 polymer ?
#
loop_
_entity_poly.entity_id
_entity_poly.type
_entity_poly.pdbx_seq_one_letter_code
_entity_poly.pdbx_strand_id
1 'polypeptide(L)'
;MNILSYVTRFTAASWVMVANHEIGGHGARMREFDLKVTKYKVNPFDGFTQYKAKDFDSLQVHKKAAIDVGGMQASYLLSENIKDRYMSSNKINPTYGIGYFIARLDQATYIFDTNFNETDKKGNNINAYTKLMNSIYGDNYITKSKMRSYAYLDLIDPFLFYSAYSFVMNTNLDNIPMINLGRVKYLPATRAILAPYGLERGLVNHFVIDDKYIQLNINYGKNQKFKSYGVGIKANNLAKFDFISLGLEAAYWNQPKMLTATPLKEKCKKGGFGAVNFELSLNDTFKIVGSGGYKTAGFIEGMPLKSSAIVRAGLKLDL
;
A
#
# COMPACT_ATOMS: atom_id res chain seq x y z
N MET A 1 -33.00 7.25 5.79
CA MET A 1 -31.53 7.11 5.90
C MET A 1 -31.10 7.51 7.30
N ASN A 2 -30.34 6.67 8.02
CA ASN A 2 -29.94 6.94 9.42
C ASN A 2 -28.50 7.50 9.46
N ILE A 3 -28.34 8.77 9.85
CA ILE A 3 -27.04 9.46 10.00
C ILE A 3 -26.10 8.67 10.92
N LEU A 4 -26.63 8.01 11.94
CA LEU A 4 -25.85 7.18 12.87
C LEU A 4 -25.11 6.05 12.15
N SER A 5 -25.72 5.46 11.11
CA SER A 5 -25.07 4.41 10.30
C SER A 5 -23.84 4.92 9.55
N TYR A 6 -23.92 6.12 8.97
CA TYR A 6 -22.79 6.76 8.29
C TYR A 6 -21.65 7.06 9.26
N VAL A 7 -21.98 7.71 10.38
CA VAL A 7 -20.99 8.05 11.42
C VAL A 7 -20.33 6.78 11.94
N THR A 8 -21.10 5.72 12.19
CA THR A 8 -20.57 4.45 12.69
C THR A 8 -19.63 3.79 11.69
N ARG A 9 -20.03 3.67 10.42
CA ARG A 9 -19.18 3.07 9.37
C ARG A 9 -17.92 3.90 9.12
N PHE A 10 -18.04 5.21 9.06
CA PHE A 10 -16.90 6.13 8.89
C PHE A 10 -15.90 6.01 10.05
N THR A 11 -16.41 6.05 11.29
CA THR A 11 -15.58 5.95 12.49
C THR A 11 -14.89 4.59 12.58
N ALA A 12 -15.63 3.50 12.32
CA ALA A 12 -15.07 2.14 12.32
C ALA A 12 -14.02 1.96 11.21
N ALA A 13 -14.29 2.42 9.99
CA ALA A 13 -13.34 2.37 8.88
C ALA A 13 -12.05 3.16 9.17
N SER A 14 -12.20 4.36 9.74
CA SER A 14 -11.05 5.19 10.16
C SER A 14 -10.24 4.47 11.23
N TRP A 15 -10.90 3.89 12.23
CA TRP A 15 -10.22 3.19 13.31
C TRP A 15 -9.42 1.97 12.83
N VAL A 16 -10.00 1.18 11.92
CA VAL A 16 -9.32 0.05 11.28
C VAL A 16 -8.12 0.51 10.45
N MET A 17 -8.28 1.59 9.68
CA MET A 17 -7.18 2.17 8.90
C MET A 17 -6.04 2.62 9.82
N VAL A 18 -6.33 3.39 10.87
CA VAL A 18 -5.33 3.88 11.84
C VAL A 18 -4.65 2.72 12.56
N ALA A 19 -5.40 1.69 12.98
CA ALA A 19 -4.84 0.50 13.60
C ALA A 19 -3.82 -0.18 12.67
N ASN A 20 -4.19 -0.32 11.40
CA ASN A 20 -3.33 -0.92 10.39
C ASN A 20 -2.12 -0.03 10.06
N HIS A 21 -2.28 1.30 10.01
CA HIS A 21 -1.20 2.28 9.83
C HIS A 21 -0.15 2.13 10.93
N GLU A 22 -0.57 2.14 12.20
CA GLU A 22 0.35 2.07 13.34
C GLU A 22 0.95 0.67 13.51
N ILE A 23 0.13 -0.37 13.52
CA ILE A 23 0.56 -1.72 13.90
C ILE A 23 1.10 -2.50 12.70
N GLY A 24 0.36 -2.46 11.59
CA GLY A 24 0.68 -3.14 10.33
C GLY A 24 1.71 -2.39 9.49
N GLY A 25 1.87 -1.08 9.71
CA GLY A 25 2.84 -0.23 9.04
C GLY A 25 4.09 0.03 9.88
N HIS A 26 4.04 1.05 10.74
CA HIS A 26 5.17 1.45 11.57
C HIS A 26 5.69 0.30 12.44
N GLY A 27 4.80 -0.35 13.18
CA GLY A 27 5.13 -1.47 14.04
C GLY A 27 5.75 -2.64 13.28
N ALA A 28 5.25 -2.96 12.09
CA ALA A 28 5.80 -4.03 11.26
C ALA A 28 7.22 -3.71 10.79
N ARG A 29 7.47 -2.47 10.33
CA ARG A 29 8.81 -2.02 9.92
C ARG A 29 9.79 -1.97 11.10
N MET A 30 9.32 -1.57 12.29
CA MET A 30 10.16 -1.62 13.50
C MET A 30 10.56 -3.05 13.84
N ARG A 31 9.62 -4.00 13.83
CA ARG A 31 9.90 -5.43 14.05
C ARG A 31 10.85 -6.00 13.00
N GLU A 32 10.70 -5.61 11.72
CA GLU A 32 11.61 -6.01 10.64
C GLU A 32 13.07 -5.61 10.92
N PHE A 33 13.27 -4.50 11.64
CA PHE A 33 14.58 -3.94 11.95
C PHE A 33 15.02 -4.15 13.40
N ASP A 34 14.42 -5.14 14.08
CA ASP A 34 14.76 -5.54 15.44
C ASP A 34 14.57 -4.42 16.48
N LEU A 35 13.73 -3.43 16.17
CA LEU A 35 13.35 -2.37 17.11
C LEU A 35 12.18 -2.82 17.98
N LYS A 36 12.30 -2.55 19.29
CA LYS A 36 11.22 -2.82 20.24
C LYS A 36 10.23 -1.66 20.27
N VAL A 37 8.99 -1.95 19.87
CA VAL A 37 7.86 -1.05 20.12
C VAL A 37 7.51 -1.10 21.60
N THR A 38 7.41 0.07 22.23
CA THR A 38 7.08 0.19 23.66
C THR A 38 5.59 0.39 23.90
N LYS A 39 4.88 1.01 22.95
CA LYS A 39 3.44 1.28 23.05
C LYS A 39 2.83 1.52 21.68
N TYR A 40 1.58 1.08 21.50
CA TYR A 40 0.69 1.57 20.45
C TYR A 40 -0.44 2.38 21.09
N LYS A 41 -0.87 3.45 20.44
CA LYS A 41 -2.17 4.09 20.70
C LYS A 41 -2.92 4.18 19.38
N VAL A 42 -4.18 3.78 19.40
CA VAL A 42 -5.05 3.78 18.23
C VAL A 42 -6.40 4.36 18.64
N ASN A 43 -6.68 5.58 18.19
CA ASN A 43 -7.98 6.23 18.26
C ASN A 43 -8.65 6.19 16.87
N PRO A 44 -9.93 6.54 16.73
CA PRO A 44 -10.61 6.48 15.44
C PRO A 44 -9.97 7.30 14.32
N PHE A 45 -9.30 8.41 14.63
CA PHE A 45 -8.76 9.34 13.63
C PHE A 45 -7.28 9.70 13.84
N ASP A 46 -6.66 9.15 14.90
CA ASP A 46 -5.26 9.41 15.21
C ASP A 46 -4.64 8.19 15.90
N GLY A 47 -3.35 8.01 15.71
CA GLY A 47 -2.60 6.93 16.34
C GLY A 47 -1.14 7.33 16.52
N PHE A 48 -0.42 6.51 17.29
CA PHE A 48 1.03 6.55 17.29
C PHE A 48 1.64 5.19 17.65
N THR A 49 2.85 5.00 17.16
CA THR A 49 3.74 3.90 17.50
C THR A 49 4.94 4.45 18.25
N GLN A 50 5.10 4.06 19.51
CA GLN A 50 6.17 4.57 20.37
C GLN A 50 7.34 3.59 20.44
N TYR A 51 8.55 4.13 20.36
CA TYR A 51 9.81 3.42 20.41
C TYR A 51 10.89 4.30 21.05
N LYS A 52 12.06 3.73 21.34
CA LYS A 52 13.20 4.48 21.88
C LYS A 52 13.90 5.23 20.75
N ALA A 53 13.96 6.56 20.86
CA ALA A 53 14.58 7.42 19.84
C ALA A 53 16.03 7.02 19.53
N LYS A 54 16.84 6.74 20.56
CA LYS A 54 18.24 6.31 20.39
C LYS A 54 18.40 5.07 19.50
N ASP A 55 17.45 4.13 19.57
CA ASP A 55 17.54 2.88 18.80
C ASP A 55 17.20 3.17 17.33
N PHE A 56 16.19 4.02 17.09
CA PHE A 56 15.85 4.52 15.76
C PHE A 56 16.98 5.36 15.14
N ASP A 57 17.57 6.27 15.90
CA ASP A 57 18.62 7.18 15.42
C ASP A 57 19.88 6.43 14.98
N SER A 58 20.14 5.26 15.56
CA SER A 58 21.23 4.36 15.14
C SER A 58 20.99 3.65 13.80
N LEU A 59 19.75 3.66 13.28
CA LEU A 59 19.41 2.95 12.05
C LEU A 59 20.01 3.61 10.82
N GLN A 60 20.33 2.77 9.83
CA GLN A 60 20.64 3.22 8.48
C GLN A 60 19.46 3.96 7.85
N VAL A 61 19.78 4.91 6.98
CA VAL A 61 18.82 5.85 6.37
C VAL A 61 17.65 5.15 5.66
N HIS A 62 17.88 4.07 4.91
CA HIS A 62 16.79 3.36 4.23
C HIS A 62 15.82 2.68 5.20
N LYS A 63 16.29 2.25 6.38
CA LYS A 63 15.42 1.66 7.40
C LYS A 63 14.53 2.73 8.04
N LYS A 64 15.11 3.89 8.36
CA LYS A 64 14.36 5.07 8.84
C LYS A 64 13.28 5.47 7.83
N ALA A 65 13.68 5.63 6.57
CA ALA A 65 12.75 5.97 5.48
C ALA A 65 11.60 4.95 5.38
N ALA A 66 11.90 3.65 5.46
CA ALA A 66 10.90 2.60 5.42
C ALA A 66 9.95 2.61 6.63
N ILE A 67 10.44 2.94 7.83
CA ILE A 67 9.61 3.14 9.02
C ILE A 67 8.70 4.35 8.81
N ASP A 68 9.24 5.50 8.40
CA ASP A 68 8.49 6.76 8.25
C ASP A 68 7.29 6.58 7.32
N VAL A 69 7.47 5.89 6.19
CA VAL A 69 6.38 5.66 5.22
C VAL A 69 5.55 4.42 5.51
N GLY A 70 5.96 3.61 6.49
CA GLY A 70 5.40 2.28 6.74
C GLY A 70 3.89 2.31 7.00
N GLY A 71 3.41 3.31 7.72
CA GLY A 71 1.99 3.49 8.00
C GLY A 71 1.14 3.67 6.74
N MET A 72 1.50 4.63 5.89
CA MET A 72 0.81 4.88 4.62
C MET A 72 0.89 3.68 3.66
N GLN A 73 2.02 2.95 3.66
CA GLN A 73 2.14 1.70 2.89
C GLN A 73 1.13 0.65 3.37
N ALA A 74 0.95 0.50 4.69
CA ALA A 74 -0.02 -0.42 5.23
C ALA A 74 -1.47 -0.02 4.85
N SER A 75 -1.81 1.27 4.94
CA SER A 75 -3.12 1.79 4.51
C SER A 75 -3.39 1.50 3.03
N TYR A 76 -2.40 1.69 2.16
CA TYR A 76 -2.51 1.29 0.75
C TYR A 76 -2.79 -0.21 0.61
N LEU A 77 -2.05 -1.08 1.30
CA LEU A 77 -2.26 -2.54 1.21
C LEU A 77 -3.64 -2.97 1.73
N LEU A 78 -4.17 -2.28 2.74
CA LEU A 78 -5.55 -2.47 3.19
C LEU A 78 -6.54 -2.11 2.06
N SER A 79 -6.33 -0.99 1.36
CA SER A 79 -7.17 -0.63 0.21
C SER A 79 -7.09 -1.66 -0.92
N GLU A 80 -5.91 -2.23 -1.19
CA GLU A 80 -5.75 -3.29 -2.19
C GLU A 80 -6.51 -4.57 -1.81
N ASN A 81 -6.48 -4.97 -0.53
CA ASN A 81 -7.25 -6.12 -0.05
C ASN A 81 -8.76 -5.89 -0.17
N ILE A 82 -9.23 -4.66 0.08
CA ILE A 82 -10.65 -4.31 -0.11
C ILE A 82 -11.02 -4.34 -1.61
N LYS A 83 -10.16 -3.82 -2.48
CA LYS A 83 -10.37 -3.84 -3.93
C LYS A 83 -10.36 -5.25 -4.52
N ASP A 84 -9.51 -6.14 -4.04
CA ASP A 84 -9.55 -7.55 -4.42
C ASP A 84 -10.95 -8.16 -4.19
N ARG A 85 -11.62 -7.78 -3.09
CA ARG A 85 -13.01 -8.17 -2.83
C ARG A 85 -13.95 -7.57 -3.87
N TYR A 86 -13.83 -6.27 -4.15
CA TYR A 86 -14.64 -5.60 -5.19
C TYR A 86 -14.55 -6.29 -6.54
N MET A 87 -13.34 -6.62 -6.96
CA MET A 87 -13.11 -7.24 -8.27
C MET A 87 -13.55 -8.70 -8.31
N SER A 88 -13.47 -9.41 -7.17
CA SER A 88 -13.98 -10.78 -7.08
C SER A 88 -15.51 -10.85 -7.08
N SER A 89 -16.20 -9.87 -6.47
CA SER A 89 -17.67 -9.81 -6.44
C SER A 89 -18.28 -8.91 -7.51
N ASN A 90 -17.44 -8.22 -8.30
CA ASN A 90 -17.83 -7.15 -9.23
C ASN A 90 -18.81 -6.12 -8.59
N LYS A 91 -18.54 -5.78 -7.33
CA LYS A 91 -19.47 -5.03 -6.48
C LYS A 91 -18.74 -4.21 -5.43
N ILE A 92 -19.16 -2.97 -5.25
CA ILE A 92 -18.75 -2.11 -4.14
C ILE A 92 -19.96 -1.87 -3.26
N ASN A 93 -19.87 -2.24 -1.99
CA ASN A 93 -20.91 -1.92 -1.01
C ASN A 93 -20.52 -0.70 -0.17
N PRO A 94 -21.48 0.01 0.44
CA PRO A 94 -21.19 1.26 1.16
C PRO A 94 -20.20 1.10 2.32
N THR A 95 -20.23 -0.04 3.02
CA THR A 95 -19.38 -0.31 4.19
C THR A 95 -17.92 -0.47 3.79
N TYR A 96 -17.64 -1.30 2.77
CA TYR A 96 -16.29 -1.43 2.25
C TYR A 96 -15.89 -0.19 1.47
N GLY A 97 -16.83 0.48 0.78
CA GLY A 97 -16.60 1.71 0.02
C GLY A 97 -15.89 2.77 0.87
N ILE A 98 -16.44 3.08 2.05
CA ILE A 98 -15.77 4.04 2.93
C ILE A 98 -14.43 3.54 3.47
N GLY A 99 -14.30 2.24 3.71
CA GLY A 99 -13.03 1.60 4.07
C GLY A 99 -11.94 1.80 3.02
N TYR A 100 -12.26 1.55 1.74
CA TYR A 100 -11.34 1.80 0.63
C TYR A 100 -10.99 3.28 0.52
N PHE A 101 -12.00 4.14 0.53
CA PHE A 101 -11.82 5.58 0.35
C PHE A 101 -10.86 6.17 1.39
N ILE A 102 -11.06 5.86 2.67
CA ILE A 102 -10.20 6.35 3.76
C ILE A 102 -8.80 5.76 3.66
N ALA A 103 -8.68 4.44 3.49
CA ALA A 103 -7.38 3.77 3.44
C ALA A 103 -6.54 4.21 2.23
N ARG A 104 -7.18 4.42 1.08
CA ARG A 104 -6.52 4.83 -0.16
C ARG A 104 -6.08 6.30 -0.14
N LEU A 105 -6.83 7.18 0.54
CA LEU A 105 -6.51 8.60 0.67
C LEU A 105 -5.53 8.93 1.79
N ASP A 106 -5.23 8.00 2.70
CA ASP A 106 -4.36 8.22 3.85
C ASP A 106 -3.06 8.97 3.48
N GLN A 107 -2.31 8.47 2.50
CA GLN A 107 -1.08 9.09 2.02
C GLN A 107 -1.28 10.51 1.46
N ALA A 108 -2.29 10.70 0.61
CA ALA A 108 -2.53 11.98 -0.04
C ALA A 108 -2.92 13.04 0.98
N THR A 109 -3.85 12.72 1.90
CA THR A 109 -4.25 13.59 3.00
C THR A 109 -3.06 13.97 3.87
N TYR A 110 -2.24 12.99 4.28
CA TYR A 110 -1.05 13.24 5.10
C TYR A 110 -0.06 14.18 4.39
N ILE A 111 0.14 14.02 3.08
CA ILE A 111 1.00 14.91 2.28
C ILE A 111 0.44 16.32 2.20
N PHE A 112 -0.87 16.48 1.96
CA PHE A 112 -1.48 17.80 1.81
C PHE A 112 -1.48 18.58 3.13
N ASP A 113 -1.71 17.89 4.24
CA ASP A 113 -1.74 18.45 5.60
C ASP A 113 -0.35 18.77 6.17
N THR A 114 0.70 18.23 5.57
CA THR A 114 2.08 18.47 6.00
C THR A 114 2.55 19.88 5.63
N ASN A 115 3.18 20.57 6.59
CA ASN A 115 3.64 21.95 6.43
C ASN A 115 5.01 22.05 5.74
N PHE A 116 5.84 21.00 5.84
CA PHE A 116 7.20 20.91 5.28
C PHE A 116 8.17 21.96 5.83
N ASN A 117 8.14 22.20 7.14
CA ASN A 117 9.06 23.12 7.82
C ASN A 117 9.54 22.56 9.18
N GLU A 118 10.39 23.29 9.90
CA GLU A 118 10.92 22.87 11.21
C GLU A 118 9.88 22.91 12.33
N THR A 119 8.89 23.79 12.20
CA THR A 119 7.77 23.96 13.15
C THR A 119 6.65 22.93 12.96
N ASP A 120 6.80 22.00 12.02
CA ASP A 120 5.82 20.93 11.81
C ASP A 120 5.75 20.02 13.03
N LYS A 121 4.63 19.31 13.19
CA LYS A 121 4.42 18.40 14.33
C LYS A 121 5.58 17.42 14.42
N LYS A 122 6.22 17.33 15.59
CA LYS A 122 7.26 16.33 15.85
C LYS A 122 6.67 14.94 15.57
N GLY A 123 7.38 14.15 14.77
CA GLY A 123 6.90 12.84 14.31
C GLY A 123 6.03 12.89 13.04
N ASN A 124 5.93 14.01 12.33
CA ASN A 124 5.30 14.02 11.00
C ASN A 124 6.13 13.17 10.01
N ASN A 125 5.58 12.03 9.62
CA ASN A 125 6.20 11.05 8.73
C ASN A 125 6.63 11.60 7.37
N ILE A 126 5.81 12.44 6.73
CA ILE A 126 6.09 12.98 5.40
C ILE A 126 7.22 13.99 5.46
N ASN A 127 7.23 14.86 6.48
CA ASN A 127 8.30 15.82 6.68
C ASN A 127 9.61 15.09 7.05
N ALA A 128 9.56 14.08 7.91
CA ALA A 128 10.71 13.25 8.27
C ALA A 128 11.30 12.55 7.03
N TYR A 129 10.46 11.86 6.26
CA TYR A 129 10.87 11.21 5.01
C TYR A 129 11.48 12.22 4.02
N THR A 130 10.87 13.40 3.86
CA THR A 130 11.37 14.45 2.96
C THR A 130 12.75 14.94 3.38
N LYS A 131 12.94 15.27 4.66
CA LYS A 131 14.24 15.68 5.22
C LYS A 131 15.30 14.60 5.02
N LEU A 132 14.92 13.34 5.25
CA LEU A 132 15.80 12.19 5.11
C LEU A 132 16.24 11.97 3.65
N MET A 133 15.32 12.08 2.69
CA MET A 133 15.67 11.97 1.28
C MET A 133 16.56 13.14 0.82
N ASN A 134 16.29 14.36 1.32
CA ASN A 134 17.12 15.53 1.02
C ASN A 134 18.52 15.40 1.62
N SER A 135 18.68 14.81 2.82
CA SER A 135 20.00 14.57 3.39
C SER A 135 20.83 13.55 2.59
N ILE A 136 20.18 12.64 1.85
CA ILE A 136 20.89 11.70 0.96
C ILE A 136 21.24 12.37 -0.37
N TYR A 137 20.26 13.00 -1.03
CA TYR A 137 20.37 13.40 -2.43
C TYR A 137 20.66 14.89 -2.65
N GLY A 138 20.84 15.65 -1.57
CA GLY A 138 21.06 17.08 -1.57
C GLY A 138 19.80 17.87 -1.24
N ASP A 139 20.01 19.10 -0.78
CA ASP A 139 18.95 20.03 -0.41
C ASP A 139 17.97 20.23 -1.57
N ASN A 140 16.69 20.38 -1.23
CA ASN A 140 15.59 20.56 -2.19
C ASN A 140 15.39 19.42 -3.20
N TYR A 141 15.99 18.24 -3.00
CA TYR A 141 15.74 17.07 -3.86
C TYR A 141 14.24 16.68 -3.90
N ILE A 142 13.57 16.70 -2.76
CA ILE A 142 12.12 16.65 -2.58
C ILE A 142 11.69 17.98 -1.96
N THR A 143 10.97 18.77 -2.74
CA THR A 143 10.29 19.99 -2.28
C THR A 143 8.83 19.69 -1.93
N LYS A 144 8.18 20.58 -1.18
CA LYS A 144 6.74 20.55 -0.93
C LYS A 144 5.92 20.43 -2.22
N SER A 145 6.27 21.23 -3.24
CA SER A 145 5.61 21.19 -4.55
C SER A 145 5.77 19.83 -5.23
N LYS A 146 6.99 19.27 -5.22
CA LYS A 146 7.26 17.95 -5.78
C LYS A 146 6.46 16.86 -5.05
N MET A 147 6.43 16.86 -3.72
CA MET A 147 5.66 15.88 -2.95
C MET A 147 4.15 15.97 -3.24
N ARG A 148 3.58 17.17 -3.25
CA ARG A 148 2.17 17.39 -3.58
C ARG A 148 1.83 17.00 -5.02
N SER A 149 2.75 17.23 -5.96
CA SER A 149 2.58 16.77 -7.35
C SER A 149 2.44 15.25 -7.46
N TYR A 150 3.12 14.51 -6.58
CA TYR A 150 2.99 13.06 -6.49
C TYR A 150 1.67 12.67 -5.84
N ALA A 151 1.25 13.34 -4.76
CA ALA A 151 -0.04 13.05 -4.10
C ALA A 151 -1.25 13.17 -5.05
N TYR A 152 -1.21 14.05 -6.06
CA TYR A 152 -2.26 14.09 -7.09
C TYR A 152 -2.41 12.78 -7.87
N LEU A 153 -1.35 11.98 -8.01
CA LEU A 153 -1.45 10.66 -8.65
C LEU A 153 -2.34 9.71 -7.86
N ASP A 154 -2.35 9.81 -6.52
CA ASP A 154 -3.23 8.99 -5.69
C ASP A 154 -4.70 9.33 -5.87
N LEU A 155 -5.02 10.54 -6.35
CA LEU A 155 -6.40 10.97 -6.63
C LEU A 155 -6.92 10.47 -7.98
N ILE A 156 -6.03 10.05 -8.89
CA ILE A 156 -6.40 9.49 -10.20
C ILE A 156 -6.59 7.97 -10.03
N ASP A 157 -7.60 7.63 -9.24
CA ASP A 157 -8.01 6.25 -8.98
C ASP A 157 -9.54 6.17 -9.09
N PRO A 158 -10.08 5.51 -10.13
CA PRO A 158 -11.53 5.43 -10.33
C PRO A 158 -12.26 4.76 -9.14
N PHE A 159 -11.60 3.86 -8.41
CA PHE A 159 -12.19 3.24 -7.22
C PHE A 159 -12.41 4.24 -6.09
N LEU A 160 -11.65 5.34 -6.01
CA LEU A 160 -11.95 6.41 -5.04
C LEU A 160 -13.33 7.01 -5.31
N PHE A 161 -13.62 7.31 -6.58
CA PHE A 161 -14.91 7.87 -6.98
C PHE A 161 -16.05 6.86 -6.77
N TYR A 162 -15.87 5.61 -7.21
CA TYR A 162 -16.88 4.57 -7.06
C TYR A 162 -17.19 4.26 -5.59
N SER A 163 -16.16 4.19 -4.75
CA SER A 163 -16.29 3.97 -3.32
C SER A 163 -16.96 5.13 -2.60
N ALA A 164 -16.61 6.37 -2.94
CA ALA A 164 -17.28 7.55 -2.41
C ALA A 164 -18.75 7.58 -2.82
N TYR A 165 -19.06 7.30 -4.09
CA TYR A 165 -20.42 7.23 -4.59
C TYR A 165 -21.24 6.18 -3.85
N SER A 166 -20.75 4.94 -3.75
CA SER A 166 -21.45 3.86 -3.04
C SER A 166 -21.72 4.22 -1.57
N PHE A 167 -20.74 4.83 -0.89
CA PHE A 167 -20.92 5.27 0.48
C PHE A 167 -21.94 6.41 0.61
N VAL A 168 -21.74 7.52 -0.11
CA VAL A 168 -22.59 8.73 -0.02
C VAL A 168 -24.04 8.42 -0.38
N MET A 169 -24.26 7.67 -1.47
CA MET A 169 -25.60 7.25 -1.89
C MET A 169 -26.15 6.10 -1.05
N ASN A 170 -25.33 5.49 -0.18
CA ASN A 170 -25.62 4.30 0.61
C ASN A 170 -26.31 3.20 -0.23
N THR A 171 -25.77 2.97 -1.41
CA THR A 171 -26.20 1.94 -2.34
C THR A 171 -25.03 1.09 -2.77
N ASN A 172 -25.31 -0.14 -3.13
CA ASN A 172 -24.31 -0.97 -3.81
C ASN A 172 -24.08 -0.40 -5.21
N LEU A 173 -22.81 -0.34 -5.62
CA LEU A 173 -22.44 -0.24 -7.01
C LEU A 173 -22.18 -1.66 -7.51
N ASP A 174 -23.19 -2.26 -8.12
CA ASP A 174 -23.05 -3.53 -8.83
C ASP A 174 -22.54 -3.25 -10.25
N ASN A 175 -21.76 -4.17 -10.82
CA ASN A 175 -21.13 -4.01 -12.14
C ASN A 175 -20.20 -2.79 -12.22
N ILE A 176 -19.02 -2.92 -11.62
CA ILE A 176 -18.02 -1.85 -11.57
C ILE A 176 -17.75 -1.33 -12.99
N PRO A 177 -17.94 -0.03 -13.25
CA PRO A 177 -17.73 0.53 -14.58
C PRO A 177 -16.27 0.39 -15.00
N MET A 178 -16.07 -0.14 -16.22
CA MET A 178 -14.76 -0.33 -16.84
C MET A 178 -14.87 -0.04 -18.33
N ILE A 179 -13.74 0.26 -18.97
CA ILE A 179 -13.66 0.44 -20.42
C ILE A 179 -13.76 -0.95 -21.06
N ASN A 180 -14.79 -1.17 -21.88
CA ASN A 180 -14.96 -2.43 -22.60
C ASN A 180 -14.12 -2.45 -23.88
N LEU A 181 -13.19 -3.39 -23.99
CA LEU A 181 -12.30 -3.64 -25.12
C LEU A 181 -12.56 -5.05 -25.68
N GLY A 182 -13.81 -5.34 -26.02
CA GLY A 182 -14.26 -6.68 -26.42
C GLY A 182 -14.32 -7.62 -25.21
N ARG A 183 -13.54 -8.71 -25.23
CA ARG A 183 -13.46 -9.69 -24.13
C ARG A 183 -12.70 -9.19 -22.89
N VAL A 184 -12.02 -8.05 -23.02
CA VAL A 184 -11.23 -7.45 -21.96
C VAL A 184 -11.95 -6.21 -21.44
N LYS A 185 -12.13 -6.11 -20.12
CA LYS A 185 -12.49 -4.85 -19.46
C LYS A 185 -11.25 -4.24 -18.84
N TYR A 186 -11.07 -2.93 -18.99
CA TYR A 186 -9.87 -2.23 -18.55
C TYR A 186 -10.20 -1.00 -17.71
N LEU A 187 -9.43 -0.79 -16.64
CA LEU A 187 -9.52 0.40 -15.80
C LEU A 187 -8.12 0.81 -15.32
N PRO A 188 -7.60 1.98 -15.73
CA PRO A 188 -6.34 2.52 -15.22
C PRO A 188 -6.53 3.24 -13.89
N ALA A 189 -5.50 3.19 -13.05
CA ALA A 189 -5.33 4.04 -11.89
C ALA A 189 -3.86 4.46 -11.78
N THR A 190 -3.57 5.56 -11.09
CA THR A 190 -2.20 5.96 -10.76
C THR A 190 -1.99 6.04 -9.27
N ARG A 191 -0.73 6.19 -8.87
CA ARG A 191 -0.37 6.43 -7.49
C ARG A 191 1.01 7.01 -7.30
N ALA A 192 1.22 7.61 -6.14
CA ALA A 192 2.54 7.89 -5.61
C ALA A 192 3.05 6.74 -4.76
N ILE A 193 4.34 6.45 -4.89
CA ILE A 193 5.03 5.45 -4.09
C ILE A 193 6.18 6.16 -3.38
N LEU A 194 6.12 6.17 -2.05
CA LEU A 194 7.19 6.66 -1.19
C LEU A 194 8.14 5.50 -0.90
N ALA A 195 9.07 5.22 -1.82
CA ALA A 195 10.03 4.14 -1.63
C ALA A 195 11.13 4.57 -0.64
N PRO A 196 11.77 3.63 0.10
CA PRO A 196 12.84 3.95 1.06
C PRO A 196 14.06 4.65 0.46
N TYR A 197 14.15 4.74 -0.87
CA TYR A 197 15.23 5.36 -1.62
C TYR A 197 14.78 6.56 -2.47
N GLY A 198 13.50 6.95 -2.42
CA GLY A 198 12.96 8.11 -3.15
C GLY A 198 11.56 7.89 -3.72
N LEU A 199 11.05 8.90 -4.41
CA LEU A 199 9.70 8.89 -4.97
C LEU A 199 9.62 8.10 -6.29
N GLU A 200 8.59 7.25 -6.41
CA GLU A 200 8.21 6.61 -7.67
C GLU A 200 6.76 6.93 -8.05
N ARG A 201 6.48 6.89 -9.35
CA ARG A 201 5.14 6.97 -9.92
C ARG A 201 4.70 5.54 -10.26
N GLY A 202 3.50 5.18 -9.86
CA GLY A 202 2.87 3.91 -10.21
C GLY A 202 1.76 4.12 -11.22
N LEU A 203 1.74 3.29 -12.26
CA LEU A 203 0.58 3.05 -13.12
C LEU A 203 0.04 1.65 -12.77
N VAL A 204 -1.20 1.61 -12.33
CA VAL A 204 -1.91 0.40 -11.96
C VAL A 204 -2.95 0.12 -13.03
N ASN A 205 -2.87 -1.06 -13.64
CA ASN A 205 -3.76 -1.47 -14.71
C ASN A 205 -4.62 -2.62 -14.23
N HIS A 206 -5.94 -2.42 -14.26
CA HIS A 206 -6.92 -3.42 -13.87
C HIS A 206 -7.54 -4.02 -15.11
N PHE A 207 -7.42 -5.33 -15.27
CA PHE A 207 -8.01 -6.08 -16.35
C PHE A 207 -9.00 -7.10 -15.81
N VAL A 208 -10.12 -7.27 -16.50
CA VAL A 208 -11.00 -8.43 -16.35
C VAL A 208 -11.07 -9.12 -17.70
N ILE A 209 -10.64 -10.38 -17.75
CA ILE A 209 -10.61 -11.21 -18.96
C ILE A 209 -11.36 -12.51 -18.64
N ASP A 210 -12.46 -12.77 -19.34
CA ASP A 210 -13.32 -13.94 -19.09
C ASP A 210 -13.64 -14.12 -17.59
N ASP A 211 -14.09 -13.02 -16.95
CA ASP A 211 -14.41 -12.89 -15.52
C ASP A 211 -13.24 -13.10 -14.54
N LYS A 212 -12.00 -13.19 -15.04
CA LYS A 212 -10.78 -13.25 -14.21
C LYS A 212 -10.15 -11.88 -14.05
N TYR A 213 -9.96 -11.46 -12.80
CA TYR A 213 -9.28 -10.22 -12.48
C TYR A 213 -7.76 -10.36 -12.51
N ILE A 214 -7.10 -9.47 -13.23
CA ILE A 214 -5.64 -9.37 -13.33
C ILE A 214 -5.23 -7.91 -13.09
N GLN A 215 -4.28 -7.70 -12.18
CA GLN A 215 -3.65 -6.40 -11.93
C GLN A 215 -2.22 -6.41 -12.47
N LEU A 216 -1.88 -5.39 -13.26
CA LEU A 216 -0.52 -5.12 -13.73
C LEU A 216 -0.07 -3.75 -13.22
N ASN A 217 1.01 -3.74 -12.45
CA ASN A 217 1.63 -2.55 -11.88
C ASN A 217 2.91 -2.22 -12.64
N ILE A 218 3.09 -0.96 -13.01
CA ILE A 218 4.33 -0.43 -13.59
C ILE A 218 4.78 0.75 -12.75
N ASN A 219 5.99 0.66 -12.21
CA ASN A 219 6.55 1.68 -11.34
C ASN A 219 7.78 2.30 -11.99
N TYR A 220 7.94 3.61 -11.82
CA TYR A 220 9.12 4.34 -12.28
C TYR A 220 9.52 5.44 -11.31
N GLY A 221 10.78 5.43 -10.90
CA GLY A 221 11.42 6.47 -10.13
C GLY A 221 12.68 6.97 -10.83
N LYS A 222 12.96 8.27 -10.70
CA LYS A 222 14.21 8.86 -11.18
C LYS A 222 14.73 9.85 -10.15
N ASN A 223 16.00 9.71 -9.82
CA ASN A 223 16.75 10.71 -9.08
C ASN A 223 18.03 11.08 -9.83
N GLN A 224 18.89 11.88 -9.20
CA GLN A 224 20.12 12.36 -9.83
C GLN A 224 21.15 11.26 -10.09
N LYS A 225 21.05 10.10 -9.43
CA LYS A 225 22.04 9.00 -9.50
C LYS A 225 21.54 7.79 -10.28
N PHE A 226 20.26 7.50 -10.20
CA PHE A 226 19.72 6.28 -10.79
C PHE A 226 18.26 6.43 -11.23
N LYS A 227 17.86 5.46 -12.05
CA LYS A 227 16.48 5.21 -12.45
C LYS A 227 16.05 3.89 -11.83
N SER A 228 14.98 3.92 -11.04
CA SER A 228 14.32 2.72 -10.57
C SER A 228 13.11 2.43 -11.45
N TYR A 229 12.85 1.16 -11.68
CA TYR A 229 11.63 0.72 -12.36
C TYR A 229 11.25 -0.67 -11.88
N GLY A 230 9.96 -0.97 -11.99
CA GLY A 230 9.44 -2.29 -11.65
C GLY A 230 8.18 -2.60 -12.42
N VAL A 231 7.95 -3.89 -12.62
CA VAL A 231 6.71 -4.42 -13.18
C VAL A 231 6.24 -5.54 -12.25
N GLY A 232 4.97 -5.50 -11.87
CA GLY A 232 4.34 -6.52 -11.03
C GLY A 232 3.04 -6.98 -11.64
N ILE A 233 2.75 -8.27 -11.53
CA ILE A 233 1.47 -8.87 -11.92
C ILE A 233 0.88 -9.60 -10.73
N LYS A 234 -0.43 -9.49 -10.57
CA LYS A 234 -1.21 -10.22 -9.58
C LYS A 234 -2.49 -10.70 -10.22
N ALA A 235 -2.77 -11.99 -10.07
CA ALA A 235 -4.05 -12.56 -10.46
C ALA A 235 -4.46 -13.58 -9.41
N ASN A 236 -5.58 -13.32 -8.76
CA ASN A 236 -6.17 -14.26 -7.82
C ASN A 236 -7.14 -15.19 -8.57
N ASN A 237 -7.36 -16.39 -8.05
CA ASN A 237 -8.38 -17.31 -8.56
C ASN A 237 -8.22 -17.66 -10.06
N LEU A 238 -6.96 -17.86 -10.51
CA LEU A 238 -6.64 -18.30 -11.86
C LEU A 238 -7.12 -19.74 -12.14
N ALA A 239 -6.98 -20.61 -11.13
CA ALA A 239 -7.44 -21.99 -11.16
C ALA A 239 -8.30 -22.25 -9.92
N LYS A 240 -9.45 -22.88 -10.10
CA LYS A 240 -10.39 -23.21 -9.03
C LYS A 240 -10.67 -24.71 -9.04
N PHE A 241 -10.54 -25.31 -7.87
CA PHE A 241 -10.90 -26.68 -7.53
C PHE A 241 -11.97 -26.62 -6.42
N ASP A 242 -12.54 -27.77 -6.04
CA ASP A 242 -13.72 -27.86 -5.16
C ASP A 242 -13.62 -26.97 -3.91
N PHE A 243 -12.54 -27.12 -3.14
CA PHE A 243 -12.32 -26.40 -1.87
C PHE A 243 -11.13 -25.44 -1.91
N ILE A 244 -10.43 -25.31 -3.05
CA ILE A 244 -9.24 -24.46 -3.15
C ILE A 244 -9.21 -23.67 -4.45
N SER A 245 -8.86 -22.40 -4.35
CA SER A 245 -8.60 -21.52 -5.47
C SER A 245 -7.15 -21.04 -5.41
N LEU A 246 -6.49 -21.01 -6.56
CA LEU A 246 -5.07 -20.66 -6.70
C LEU A 246 -4.90 -19.41 -7.55
N GLY A 247 -3.96 -18.56 -7.15
CA GLY A 247 -3.55 -17.37 -7.87
C GLY A 247 -2.03 -17.25 -7.94
N LEU A 248 -1.56 -16.27 -8.70
CA LEU A 248 -0.14 -15.98 -8.87
C LEU A 248 0.14 -14.51 -8.64
N GLU A 249 1.25 -14.23 -7.98
CA GLU A 249 1.81 -12.89 -7.85
C GLU A 249 3.28 -12.96 -8.26
N ALA A 250 3.72 -12.04 -9.11
CA ALA A 250 5.11 -11.94 -9.50
C ALA A 250 5.51 -10.48 -9.70
N ALA A 251 6.76 -10.16 -9.41
CA ALA A 251 7.30 -8.84 -9.68
C ALA A 251 8.76 -8.92 -10.08
N TYR A 252 9.17 -7.98 -10.92
CA TYR A 252 10.54 -7.75 -11.30
C TYR A 252 10.85 -6.27 -11.11
N TRP A 253 12.07 -5.96 -10.68
CA TRP A 253 12.50 -4.58 -10.50
C TRP A 253 13.97 -4.37 -10.78
N ASN A 254 14.31 -3.11 -11.02
CA ASN A 254 15.65 -2.56 -10.97
C ASN A 254 15.63 -1.39 -9.99
N GLN A 255 16.30 -1.54 -8.85
CA GLN A 255 16.25 -0.60 -7.73
C GLN A 255 17.64 -0.40 -7.15
N PRO A 256 17.95 0.75 -6.53
CA PRO A 256 19.22 0.93 -5.82
C PRO A 256 19.39 -0.15 -4.75
N LYS A 257 20.64 -0.57 -4.51
CA LYS A 257 20.91 -1.45 -3.36
C LYS A 257 20.54 -0.71 -2.07
N MET A 258 19.62 -1.29 -1.32
CA MET A 258 19.21 -0.76 -0.02
C MET A 258 20.07 -1.34 1.11
N LEU A 259 19.83 -0.89 2.34
CA LEU A 259 20.52 -1.36 3.55
C LEU A 259 22.06 -1.24 3.44
N THR A 260 22.51 -0.10 2.93
CA THR A 260 23.94 0.25 2.78
C THR A 260 24.26 1.50 3.61
N ALA A 261 25.51 1.63 4.04
CA ALA A 261 26.00 2.84 4.70
C ALA A 261 26.24 4.00 3.72
N THR A 262 26.40 3.71 2.42
CA THR A 262 26.70 4.72 1.39
C THR A 262 25.70 4.67 0.22
N PRO A 263 24.43 5.07 0.42
CA PRO A 263 23.37 5.00 -0.61
C PRO A 263 23.76 5.58 -1.96
N LEU A 264 24.48 6.71 -1.98
CA LEU A 264 24.86 7.42 -3.19
C LEU A 264 25.90 6.69 -4.05
N LYS A 265 26.65 5.72 -3.49
CA LYS A 265 27.67 4.95 -4.20
C LYS A 265 27.14 3.67 -4.83
N GLU A 266 25.91 3.28 -4.49
CA GLU A 266 25.34 2.02 -4.94
C GLU A 266 24.75 2.14 -6.35
N LYS A 267 24.93 1.07 -7.13
CA LYS A 267 24.25 0.92 -8.42
C LYS A 267 22.90 0.24 -8.22
N CYS A 268 22.00 0.43 -9.18
CA CYS A 268 20.79 -0.38 -9.21
C CYS A 268 21.12 -1.85 -9.42
N LYS A 269 20.33 -2.70 -8.77
CA LYS A 269 20.33 -4.14 -8.92
C LYS A 269 18.96 -4.61 -9.35
N LYS A 270 18.98 -5.63 -10.19
CA LYS A 270 17.79 -6.35 -10.60
C LYS A 270 17.37 -7.31 -9.49
N GLY A 271 16.07 -7.46 -9.30
CA GLY A 271 15.50 -8.40 -8.35
C GLY A 271 14.15 -8.91 -8.82
N GLY A 272 13.65 -9.91 -8.11
CA GLY A 272 12.40 -10.56 -8.44
C GLY A 272 11.68 -11.14 -7.23
N PHE A 273 10.39 -11.32 -7.40
CA PHE A 273 9.47 -11.93 -6.44
C PHE A 273 8.51 -12.84 -7.21
N GLY A 274 8.20 -13.98 -6.62
CA GLY A 274 7.14 -14.86 -7.08
C GLY A 274 6.45 -15.52 -5.88
N ALA A 275 5.13 -15.62 -5.94
CA ALA A 275 4.32 -16.33 -4.96
C ALA A 275 3.09 -16.98 -5.60
N VAL A 276 2.64 -18.05 -4.96
CA VAL A 276 1.33 -18.66 -5.20
C VAL A 276 0.39 -18.16 -4.11
N ASN A 277 -0.73 -17.58 -4.53
CA ASN A 277 -1.82 -17.20 -3.64
C ASN A 277 -2.80 -18.37 -3.55
N PHE A 278 -3.41 -18.58 -2.39
CA PHE A 278 -4.44 -19.60 -2.22
C PHE A 278 -5.61 -19.05 -1.41
N GLU A 279 -6.80 -19.56 -1.71
CA GLU A 279 -8.02 -19.41 -0.93
C GLU A 279 -8.62 -20.81 -0.72
N LEU A 280 -8.62 -21.27 0.53
CA LEU A 280 -9.16 -22.56 0.96
C LEU A 280 -10.52 -22.34 1.62
N SER A 281 -11.57 -22.91 1.04
CA SER A 281 -12.92 -22.89 1.62
C SER A 281 -13.03 -23.91 2.75
N LEU A 282 -13.30 -23.45 3.96
CA LEU A 282 -13.60 -24.34 5.09
C LEU A 282 -15.10 -24.69 5.15
N ASN A 283 -15.93 -23.71 4.81
CA ASN A 283 -17.38 -23.80 4.62
C ASN A 283 -17.87 -22.56 3.83
N ASP A 284 -19.18 -22.37 3.74
CA ASP A 284 -19.78 -21.26 2.98
C ASP A 284 -19.45 -19.86 3.53
N THR A 285 -19.07 -19.76 4.81
CA THR A 285 -18.79 -18.48 5.49
C THR A 285 -17.29 -18.23 5.69
N PHE A 286 -16.52 -19.29 5.97
CA PHE A 286 -15.13 -19.18 6.41
C PHE A 286 -14.17 -19.72 5.36
N LYS A 287 -13.15 -18.90 5.07
CA LYS A 287 -12.05 -19.27 4.19
C LYS A 287 -10.70 -18.93 4.80
N ILE A 288 -9.69 -19.75 4.53
CA ILE A 288 -8.29 -19.42 4.79
C ILE A 288 -7.71 -18.85 3.50
N VAL A 289 -7.16 -17.65 3.57
CA VAL A 289 -6.45 -17.03 2.46
C VAL A 289 -4.97 -16.92 2.80
N GLY A 290 -4.11 -17.04 1.80
CA GLY A 290 -2.69 -16.91 2.06
C GLY A 290 -1.85 -16.87 0.80
N SER A 291 -0.54 -16.76 1.00
CA SER A 291 0.42 -16.89 -0.07
C SER A 291 1.75 -17.47 0.41
N GLY A 292 2.40 -18.21 -0.49
CA GLY A 292 3.72 -18.80 -0.29
C GLY A 292 4.63 -18.44 -1.45
N GLY A 293 5.84 -17.95 -1.18
CA GLY A 293 6.75 -17.52 -2.23
C GLY A 293 8.13 -17.09 -1.75
N TYR A 294 8.88 -16.47 -2.66
CA TYR A 294 10.21 -15.94 -2.36
C TYR A 294 10.45 -14.62 -3.08
N LYS A 295 11.17 -13.73 -2.40
CA LYS A 295 11.57 -12.42 -2.89
C LYS A 295 13.07 -12.24 -2.70
N THR A 296 13.75 -11.71 -3.72
CA THR A 296 15.14 -11.23 -3.56
C THR A 296 15.18 -9.89 -2.81
N ALA A 297 16.38 -9.45 -2.39
CA ALA A 297 16.54 -8.13 -1.76
C ALA A 297 16.04 -7.01 -2.68
N GLY A 298 15.31 -6.05 -2.11
CA GLY A 298 14.57 -5.05 -2.87
C GLY A 298 13.34 -4.55 -2.13
N PHE A 299 12.73 -3.49 -2.63
CA PHE A 299 11.56 -2.86 -2.06
C PHE A 299 10.32 -3.31 -2.85
N ILE A 300 9.42 -3.98 -2.14
CA ILE A 300 8.02 -4.15 -2.52
C ILE A 300 7.23 -3.75 -1.29
N GLU A 301 6.16 -2.99 -1.46
CA GLU A 301 5.31 -2.55 -0.35
C GLU A 301 4.75 -3.75 0.42
N GLY A 302 4.74 -3.66 1.74
CA GLY A 302 4.29 -4.75 2.61
C GLY A 302 5.24 -5.94 2.70
N MET A 303 6.40 -5.89 2.04
CA MET A 303 7.41 -6.94 2.12
C MET A 303 8.68 -6.46 2.83
N PRO A 304 9.42 -7.36 3.50
CA PRO A 304 10.74 -7.05 4.05
C PRO A 304 11.70 -6.55 2.97
N LEU A 305 12.62 -5.63 3.28
CA LEU A 305 13.61 -5.10 2.34
C LEU A 305 14.68 -6.13 1.97
N LYS A 306 14.96 -7.09 2.86
CA LYS A 306 15.91 -8.18 2.64
C LYS A 306 15.32 -9.23 1.68
N SER A 307 16.18 -10.15 1.22
CA SER A 307 15.69 -11.38 0.58
C SER A 307 14.98 -12.23 1.63
N SER A 308 13.83 -12.80 1.30
CA SER A 308 13.02 -13.54 2.27
C SER A 308 12.10 -14.54 1.60
N ALA A 309 11.90 -15.69 2.26
CA ALA A 309 10.72 -16.50 2.03
C ALA A 309 9.49 -15.72 2.52
N ILE A 310 8.41 -15.80 1.76
CA ILE A 310 7.15 -15.12 2.05
C ILE A 310 6.12 -16.18 2.41
N VAL A 311 5.57 -16.08 3.61
CA VAL A 311 4.41 -16.84 4.05
C VAL A 311 3.41 -15.85 4.64
N ARG A 312 2.19 -15.86 4.10
CA ARG A 312 1.07 -15.05 4.59
C ARG A 312 -0.12 -15.98 4.78
N ALA A 313 -0.86 -15.77 5.86
CA ALA A 313 -2.11 -16.45 6.12
C ALA A 313 -3.07 -15.47 6.79
N GLY A 314 -4.35 -15.63 6.49
CA GLY A 314 -5.43 -14.83 7.04
C GLY A 314 -6.75 -15.58 6.95
N LEU A 315 -7.72 -15.09 7.70
CA LEU A 315 -9.10 -15.58 7.66
C LEU A 315 -9.95 -14.60 6.86
N LYS A 316 -10.75 -15.13 5.95
CA LYS A 316 -11.73 -14.39 5.17
C LYS A 316 -13.13 -14.84 5.54
N LEU A 317 -13.98 -13.86 5.81
CA LEU A 317 -15.40 -14.02 6.08
C LEU A 317 -16.18 -13.59 4.83
N ASP A 318 -16.84 -14.56 4.20
CA ASP A 318 -17.83 -14.32 3.17
C ASP A 318 -19.18 -14.12 3.86
N LEU A 319 -19.43 -12.84 4.16
CA LEU A 319 -20.71 -12.27 4.60
C LEU A 319 -21.38 -11.57 3.43
#